data_AF-A0A6P4JH41-F1
#
_entry.id   AF-A0A6P4JH41-F1
#
_cell.length_a   1.000
_cell.length_b   1.000
_cell.length_c   1.000
_cell.angle_alpha   90.00
_cell.angle_beta   90.00
_cell.angle_gamma   90.00
#
_symmetry.space_group_name_H-M   'P 1'
#
loop_
_entity.id
_entity.type
_entity.pdbx_description
1 polymer ?
#
loop_
_entity_poly.entity_id
_entity_poly.type
_entity_poly.pdbx_seq_one_letter_code
_entity_poly.pdbx_strand_id
1 'polypeptide(L)'
;MIPDESYALKSVDIHLREIGQIETSELVKIKSITSLICKFLGWESVELLSALPNLETVRIHIKEEFEKTYSKALCSLLNTCSESGVITCQNWNIEFKKSENILGQNKRIKTMIIAGREKNSDVFEAFGYRDLITIEELDVSECTGITIKDILKVAEVQPITKLRISLTNTNDIESLSNITELKELTICDSEEGSLIKLFDQLATKTSPSLQYLEIKSENLSSEELVLISRIRSLKKFNLYESQQLEDCESLMELANSNIEELTLSLPEFSLQQLFSAFATKTSAKLQHLKFKGGLSRSVIMIEELEELSKIQSLRSLQGTCCCDDISHLRNFKHFVKLDLKLLSVTSEVLQCLANLENLESLALFFNEYKNYIQILLIDEYVNNNTENDYNDYNDYKYNDHIDDNDNDVDVQHVLNDLKNIKKLTLSVSIGVNLTNVYQAFGRKSVKLTHLTTTIRCVEELNEITRIKSLRNLNIFFSRIGKNMTSISELSELESLQITVVYWEIANIRDSILSFLKCCKNLDRLLINTCWVCDLYNIFQRDIHSILKSVRDPTHQGPLTVILNNEVIDRLYNLHRKENIEEILINKKRLLCFENAYLKVFTLDFHNW
;
A
#
# COMPACT_ATOMS: atom_id res chain seq x y z
N MET A 1 -4.18 51.06 12.24
CA MET A 1 -3.33 49.85 12.23
C MET A 1 -4.13 48.77 11.52
N ILE A 2 -3.68 48.38 10.33
CA ILE A 2 -4.17 47.16 9.69
C ILE A 2 -3.62 46.01 10.55
N PRO A 3 -4.45 45.09 11.08
CA PRO A 3 -3.95 43.94 11.81
C PRO A 3 -2.96 43.21 10.91
N ASP A 4 -1.77 42.93 11.41
CA ASP A 4 -0.76 42.13 10.71
C ASP A 4 -1.41 40.80 10.30
N GLU A 5 -1.39 40.46 9.00
CA GLU A 5 -2.08 39.28 8.43
C GLU A 5 -1.59 37.95 9.04
N SER A 6 -0.50 37.99 9.83
CA SER A 6 0.09 36.87 10.54
C SER A 6 -0.78 36.24 11.64
N TYR A 7 -1.88 36.89 12.07
CA TYR A 7 -2.76 36.39 13.15
C TYR A 7 -4.16 35.96 12.69
N ALA A 8 -4.38 35.79 11.39
CA ALA A 8 -5.69 35.41 10.88
C ALA A 8 -6.05 33.95 11.29
N LEU A 9 -7.28 33.74 11.79
CA LEU A 9 -7.77 32.42 12.19
C LEU A 9 -7.92 31.52 10.95
N LYS A 10 -7.08 30.49 10.84
CA LYS A 10 -7.05 29.58 9.68
C LYS A 10 -7.80 28.26 9.88
N SER A 11 -7.80 27.74 11.10
CA SER A 11 -8.45 26.46 11.42
C SER A 11 -9.47 26.66 12.52
N VAL A 12 -10.67 26.13 12.31
CA VAL A 12 -11.76 26.15 13.28
C VAL A 12 -12.20 24.71 13.53
N ASP A 13 -12.19 24.35 14.82
CA ASP A 13 -12.60 23.02 15.27
C ASP A 13 -13.62 23.12 16.42
N ILE A 14 -14.85 22.67 16.17
CA ILE A 14 -15.99 22.73 17.08
C ILE A 14 -16.69 21.34 17.12
N HIS A 15 -16.12 20.41 17.89
CA HIS A 15 -16.64 19.02 18.01
C HIS A 15 -17.83 18.83 18.94
N LEU A 16 -17.99 19.70 19.95
CA LEU A 16 -18.89 19.45 21.08
C LEU A 16 -20.28 20.06 20.93
N ARG A 17 -20.47 20.98 19.97
CA ARG A 17 -21.70 21.73 19.81
C ARG A 17 -22.13 21.76 18.34
N GLU A 18 -23.43 21.55 18.13
CA GLU A 18 -24.08 21.72 16.84
C GLU A 18 -24.20 23.22 16.51
N ILE A 19 -23.78 23.60 15.31
CA ILE A 19 -23.78 24.96 14.79
C ILE A 19 -25.06 25.17 13.99
N GLY A 20 -25.80 26.25 14.33
CA GLY A 20 -26.97 26.68 13.59
C GLY A 20 -26.66 27.77 12.56
N GLN A 21 -27.70 28.31 11.93
CA GLN A 21 -27.56 29.29 10.86
C GLN A 21 -26.92 30.61 11.34
N ILE A 22 -27.24 31.04 12.58
CA ILE A 22 -26.69 32.27 13.16
C ILE A 22 -25.19 32.13 13.38
N GLU A 23 -24.74 31.07 14.04
CA GLU A 23 -23.32 30.82 14.26
C GLU A 23 -22.56 30.64 12.94
N THR A 24 -23.17 29.98 11.95
CA THR A 24 -22.56 29.82 10.63
C THR A 24 -22.44 31.16 9.90
N SER A 25 -23.42 32.06 10.05
CA SER A 25 -23.39 33.41 9.47
C SER A 25 -22.25 34.27 10.04
N GLU A 26 -21.88 34.07 11.30
CA GLU A 26 -20.70 34.70 11.88
C GLU A 26 -19.41 34.02 11.41
N LEU A 27 -19.39 32.69 11.33
CA LEU A 27 -18.24 31.91 10.87
C LEU A 27 -17.80 32.32 9.46
N VAL A 28 -18.74 32.50 8.54
CA VAL A 28 -18.43 32.86 7.14
C VAL A 28 -17.88 34.28 6.97
N LYS A 29 -17.92 35.13 8.01
CA LYS A 29 -17.26 36.45 8.01
C LYS A 29 -15.75 36.32 8.18
N ILE A 30 -15.26 35.20 8.72
CA ILE A 30 -13.84 34.94 8.93
C ILE A 30 -13.23 34.36 7.65
N LYS A 31 -12.90 35.25 6.70
CA LYS A 31 -12.43 34.87 5.35
C LYS A 31 -11.10 34.12 5.33
N SER A 32 -10.34 34.13 6.42
CA SER A 32 -9.06 33.43 6.55
C SER A 32 -9.18 31.94 6.85
N ILE A 33 -10.37 31.42 7.12
CA ILE A 33 -10.57 30.00 7.41
C ILE A 33 -10.21 29.18 6.17
N THR A 34 -9.25 28.27 6.34
CA THR A 34 -8.86 27.25 5.37
C THR A 34 -9.22 25.84 5.81
N SER A 35 -9.41 25.60 7.11
CA SER A 35 -9.80 24.28 7.63
C SER A 35 -10.97 24.39 8.59
N LEU A 36 -12.01 23.58 8.36
CA LEU A 36 -13.23 23.60 9.16
C LEU A 36 -13.63 22.19 9.61
N ILE A 37 -13.70 21.99 10.93
CA ILE A 37 -14.17 20.75 11.55
C ILE A 37 -15.34 21.06 12.48
N CYS A 38 -16.56 20.66 12.13
CA CYS A 38 -17.77 21.15 12.82
C CYS A 38 -18.94 20.15 12.76
N LYS A 39 -19.91 20.32 13.67
CA LYS A 39 -21.23 19.67 13.60
C LYS A 39 -22.29 20.71 13.25
N PHE A 40 -23.19 20.41 12.32
CA PHE A 40 -24.27 21.30 11.89
C PHE A 40 -25.63 20.70 12.20
N LEU A 41 -26.57 21.57 12.58
CA LEU A 41 -27.97 21.19 12.81
C LEU A 41 -28.66 20.74 11.53
N GLY A 42 -28.39 21.41 10.40
CA GLY A 42 -29.06 21.14 9.13
C GLY A 42 -28.37 21.76 7.91
N TRP A 43 -28.86 21.41 6.73
CA TRP A 43 -28.26 21.74 5.43
C TRP A 43 -28.33 23.24 5.08
N GLU A 44 -29.32 23.96 5.61
CA GLU A 44 -29.42 25.41 5.45
C GLU A 44 -28.19 26.15 6.00
N SER A 45 -27.60 25.62 7.08
CA SER A 45 -26.37 26.16 7.65
C SER A 45 -25.18 25.85 6.73
N VAL A 46 -25.14 24.66 6.14
CA VAL A 46 -24.07 24.22 5.24
C VAL A 46 -24.00 25.04 3.96
N GLU A 47 -25.15 25.46 3.41
CA GLU A 47 -25.17 26.31 2.20
C GLU A 47 -24.39 27.62 2.39
N LEU A 48 -24.44 28.20 3.59
CA LEU A 48 -23.72 29.44 3.93
C LEU A 48 -22.20 29.27 3.84
N LEU A 49 -21.67 28.06 4.07
CA LEU A 49 -20.23 27.78 4.01
C LEU A 49 -19.64 28.04 2.62
N SER A 50 -20.48 28.07 1.57
CA SER A 50 -20.05 28.45 0.23
C SER A 50 -19.47 29.87 0.13
N ALA A 51 -19.70 30.71 1.15
CA ALA A 51 -19.15 32.05 1.26
C ALA A 51 -17.72 32.10 1.84
N LEU A 52 -17.08 30.97 2.17
CA LEU A 52 -15.69 30.88 2.65
C LEU A 52 -14.71 30.75 1.47
N PRO A 53 -14.06 31.84 1.03
CA PRO A 53 -13.32 31.86 -0.24
C PRO A 53 -12.02 31.06 -0.23
N ASN A 54 -11.48 30.75 0.95
CA ASN A 54 -10.19 30.10 1.13
C ASN A 54 -10.33 28.72 1.78
N LEU A 55 -11.54 28.15 1.82
CA LEU A 55 -11.75 26.85 2.45
C LEU A 55 -11.01 25.77 1.65
N GLU A 56 -9.99 25.16 2.26
CA GLU A 56 -9.17 24.10 1.67
C GLU A 56 -9.65 22.72 2.11
N THR A 57 -9.97 22.58 3.40
CA THR A 57 -10.39 21.30 4.01
C THR A 57 -11.65 21.45 4.84
N VAL A 58 -12.56 20.47 4.72
CA VAL A 58 -13.81 20.45 5.49
C VAL A 58 -14.07 19.06 6.07
N ARG A 59 -14.39 18.98 7.37
CA ARG A 59 -14.86 17.75 8.02
C ARG A 59 -16.10 18.06 8.83
N ILE A 60 -17.26 17.75 8.27
CA ILE A 60 -18.54 18.14 8.87
C ILE A 60 -19.43 16.94 9.14
N HIS A 61 -20.20 17.05 10.20
CA HIS A 61 -21.29 16.15 10.52
C HIS A 61 -22.60 16.93 10.50
N ILE A 62 -23.57 16.47 9.73
CA ILE A 62 -24.88 17.10 9.56
C ILE A 62 -25.90 16.14 10.16
N LYS A 63 -26.64 16.63 11.16
CA LYS A 63 -27.64 15.83 11.87
C LYS A 63 -28.88 15.55 11.03
N GLU A 64 -29.28 16.52 10.22
CA GLU A 64 -30.42 16.41 9.31
C GLU A 64 -30.16 15.39 8.19
N GLU A 65 -31.18 14.60 7.87
CA GLU A 65 -31.15 13.70 6.72
C GLU A 65 -31.03 14.50 5.42
N PHE A 66 -30.40 13.89 4.40
CA PHE A 66 -30.23 14.55 3.12
C PHE A 66 -31.46 14.33 2.25
N GLU A 67 -32.08 15.42 1.83
CA GLU A 67 -33.12 15.43 0.82
C GLU A 67 -32.59 16.02 -0.49
N LYS A 68 -33.21 15.62 -1.61
CA LYS A 68 -32.91 16.17 -2.95
C LYS A 68 -32.88 17.70 -3.01
N THR A 69 -33.69 18.39 -2.21
CA THR A 69 -33.74 19.87 -2.13
C THR A 69 -32.39 20.49 -1.72
N TYR A 70 -31.54 19.74 -1.00
CA TYR A 70 -30.22 20.18 -0.54
C TYR A 70 -29.08 19.92 -1.52
N SER A 71 -29.37 19.39 -2.72
CA SER A 71 -28.37 19.16 -3.78
C SER A 71 -27.48 20.37 -4.06
N LYS A 72 -28.08 21.57 -4.08
CA LYS A 72 -27.37 22.83 -4.32
C LYS A 72 -26.41 23.17 -3.17
N ALA A 73 -26.83 22.95 -1.91
CA ALA A 73 -25.99 23.21 -0.75
C ALA A 73 -24.76 22.29 -0.74
N LEU A 74 -24.97 20.99 -0.95
CA LEU A 74 -23.89 19.99 -1.08
C LEU A 74 -22.93 20.38 -2.20
N CYS A 75 -23.44 20.65 -3.40
CA CYS A 75 -22.59 21.00 -4.54
C CYS A 75 -21.83 22.32 -4.34
N SER A 76 -22.45 23.30 -3.69
CA SER A 76 -21.81 24.58 -3.40
C SER A 76 -20.66 24.40 -2.41
N LEU A 77 -20.84 23.57 -1.38
CA LEU A 77 -19.78 23.24 -0.44
C LEU A 77 -18.60 22.52 -1.12
N LEU A 78 -18.89 21.48 -1.91
CA LEU A 78 -17.88 20.73 -2.66
C LEU A 78 -17.08 21.62 -3.62
N ASN A 79 -17.74 22.61 -4.24
CA ASN A 79 -17.07 23.60 -5.08
C ASN A 79 -16.18 24.56 -4.31
N THR A 80 -16.63 24.96 -3.12
CA THR A 80 -15.93 25.95 -2.28
C THR A 80 -14.65 25.37 -1.69
N CYS A 81 -14.66 24.09 -1.32
CA CYS A 81 -13.51 23.42 -0.74
C CYS A 81 -12.41 23.18 -1.80
N SER A 82 -11.20 23.71 -1.66
CA SER A 82 -10.17 23.61 -2.71
C SER A 82 -9.33 22.32 -2.69
N GLU A 83 -9.26 21.59 -1.56
CA GLU A 83 -8.43 20.39 -1.46
C GLU A 83 -9.22 19.11 -1.18
N SER A 84 -9.88 18.99 -0.02
CA SER A 84 -10.52 17.72 0.38
C SER A 84 -11.59 17.90 1.44
N GLY A 85 -12.42 16.89 1.65
CA GLY A 85 -13.31 16.91 2.78
C GLY A 85 -14.07 15.64 3.04
N VAL A 86 -14.66 15.59 4.23
CA VAL A 86 -15.51 14.51 4.71
C VAL A 86 -16.83 15.12 5.18
N ILE A 87 -17.92 14.73 4.56
CA ILE A 87 -19.28 15.14 4.90
C ILE A 87 -20.00 13.91 5.40
N THR A 88 -20.40 13.90 6.66
CA THR A 88 -21.13 12.79 7.27
C THR A 88 -22.56 13.20 7.58
N CYS A 89 -23.50 12.35 7.23
CA CYS A 89 -24.90 12.40 7.63
C CYS A 89 -25.25 11.13 8.41
N GLN A 90 -26.48 11.01 8.87
CA GLN A 90 -26.92 9.86 9.66
C GLN A 90 -26.74 8.51 8.91
N ASN A 91 -27.02 8.49 7.60
CA ASN A 91 -27.13 7.24 6.83
C ASN A 91 -26.07 7.11 5.71
N TRP A 92 -25.23 8.12 5.52
CA TRP A 92 -24.18 8.14 4.51
C TRP A 92 -23.03 9.08 4.85
N ASN A 93 -21.90 8.85 4.21
CA ASN A 93 -20.69 9.68 4.25
C ASN A 93 -20.16 9.88 2.83
N ILE A 94 -19.77 11.12 2.53
CA ILE A 94 -19.02 11.46 1.33
C ILE A 94 -17.63 11.88 1.78
N GLU A 95 -16.62 11.22 1.24
CA GLU A 95 -15.24 11.68 1.26
C GLU A 95 -14.84 12.11 -0.15
N PHE A 96 -14.14 13.24 -0.26
CA PHE A 96 -13.68 13.73 -1.55
C PHE A 96 -12.28 14.32 -1.48
N LYS A 97 -11.56 14.19 -2.58
CA LYS A 97 -10.24 14.78 -2.80
C LYS A 97 -10.18 15.41 -4.18
N LYS A 98 -9.75 16.67 -4.25
CA LYS A 98 -9.54 17.41 -5.51
C LYS A 98 -8.15 17.13 -6.08
N SER A 99 -8.01 17.30 -7.38
CA SER A 99 -6.70 17.24 -8.03
C SER A 99 -5.86 18.45 -7.62
N GLU A 100 -4.54 18.27 -7.48
CA GLU A 100 -3.63 19.40 -7.31
C GLU A 100 -3.82 20.40 -8.45
N ASN A 101 -4.00 21.65 -8.06
CA ASN A 101 -4.54 22.68 -8.92
C ASN A 101 -3.46 23.25 -9.83
N ILE A 102 -3.23 22.64 -11.00
CA ILE A 102 -2.12 23.05 -11.87
C ILE A 102 -2.41 24.40 -12.58
N LEU A 103 -3.68 24.80 -12.77
CA LEU A 103 -4.03 25.97 -13.62
C LEU A 103 -5.31 26.75 -13.21
N GLY A 104 -5.71 26.74 -11.93
CA GLY A 104 -6.87 27.52 -11.46
C GLY A 104 -8.24 26.97 -11.85
N GLN A 105 -8.30 25.70 -12.28
CA GLN A 105 -9.55 24.98 -12.54
C GLN A 105 -10.02 24.25 -11.26
N ASN A 106 -10.48 25.03 -10.26
CA ASN A 106 -10.87 24.57 -8.90
C ASN A 106 -12.09 23.62 -8.82
N LYS A 107 -12.61 23.11 -9.94
CA LYS A 107 -13.90 22.39 -9.99
C LYS A 107 -13.80 20.87 -10.15
N ARG A 108 -12.59 20.32 -10.21
CA ARG A 108 -12.39 18.89 -10.44
C ARG A 108 -12.15 18.11 -9.16
N ILE A 109 -13.12 17.28 -8.80
CA ILE A 109 -12.95 16.24 -7.78
C ILE A 109 -12.26 15.07 -8.45
N LYS A 110 -11.04 14.77 -8.01
CA LYS A 110 -10.29 13.63 -8.49
C LYS A 110 -10.93 12.34 -8.00
N THR A 111 -11.15 12.25 -6.70
CA THR A 111 -11.69 11.05 -6.06
C THR A 111 -12.89 11.42 -5.21
N MET A 112 -13.99 10.71 -5.38
CA MET A 112 -15.19 10.79 -4.54
C MET A 112 -15.54 9.39 -4.04
N ILE A 113 -15.57 9.22 -2.73
CA ILE A 113 -16.01 8.01 -2.05
C ILE A 113 -17.36 8.32 -1.41
N ILE A 114 -18.36 7.51 -1.73
CA ILE A 114 -19.68 7.56 -1.10
C ILE A 114 -19.87 6.23 -0.40
N ALA A 115 -20.18 6.28 0.89
CA ALA A 115 -20.47 5.12 1.71
C ALA A 115 -21.79 5.34 2.47
N GLY A 116 -22.51 4.28 2.82
CA GLY A 116 -23.82 4.41 3.46
C GLY A 116 -24.69 3.16 3.41
N ARG A 117 -25.65 3.04 4.34
CA ARG A 117 -26.44 1.81 4.52
C ARG A 117 -27.83 1.81 3.87
N GLU A 118 -28.30 2.98 3.47
CA GLU A 118 -29.69 3.16 3.01
C GLU A 118 -29.77 3.63 1.55
N LYS A 119 -30.98 3.63 0.99
CA LYS A 119 -31.24 4.11 -0.36
C LYS A 119 -30.91 5.60 -0.45
N ASN A 120 -29.71 5.91 -0.93
CA ASN A 120 -29.20 7.27 -1.07
C ASN A 120 -29.40 7.83 -2.49
N SER A 121 -30.49 7.49 -3.19
CA SER A 121 -30.72 7.91 -4.58
C SER A 121 -30.66 9.44 -4.75
N ASP A 122 -31.10 10.19 -3.74
CA ASP A 122 -31.10 11.64 -3.75
C ASP A 122 -29.69 12.23 -3.85
N VAL A 123 -28.69 11.59 -3.23
CA VAL A 123 -27.28 12.00 -3.30
C VAL A 123 -26.77 11.86 -4.74
N PHE A 124 -27.09 10.78 -5.43
CA PHE A 124 -26.71 10.57 -6.83
C PHE A 124 -27.44 11.54 -7.77
N GLU A 125 -28.69 11.86 -7.49
CA GLU A 125 -29.42 12.89 -8.22
C GLU A 125 -28.79 14.28 -8.06
N ALA A 126 -28.21 14.59 -6.89
CA ALA A 126 -27.46 15.82 -6.69
C ALA A 126 -26.22 15.94 -7.59
N PHE A 127 -25.62 14.81 -7.98
CA PHE A 127 -24.47 14.79 -8.88
C PHE A 127 -24.83 14.73 -10.36
N GLY A 128 -26.13 14.54 -10.68
CA GLY A 128 -26.67 14.56 -12.04
C GLY A 128 -26.68 15.95 -12.71
N TYR A 129 -26.27 17.03 -12.02
CA TYR A 129 -26.27 18.39 -12.56
C TYR A 129 -24.89 18.76 -13.17
N ARG A 130 -24.84 18.85 -14.51
CA ARG A 130 -23.61 19.04 -15.33
C ARG A 130 -22.70 20.22 -14.94
N ASP A 131 -23.26 21.30 -14.40
CA ASP A 131 -22.51 22.55 -14.22
C ASP A 131 -21.83 22.70 -12.85
N LEU A 132 -22.04 21.72 -11.96
CA LEU A 132 -21.64 21.86 -10.58
C LEU A 132 -20.24 21.33 -10.32
N ILE A 133 -19.93 20.09 -10.70
CA ILE A 133 -18.70 19.42 -10.31
C ILE A 133 -18.25 18.50 -11.44
N THR A 134 -16.94 18.30 -11.61
CA THR A 134 -16.43 17.19 -12.44
C THR A 134 -15.85 16.06 -11.58
N ILE A 135 -16.34 14.83 -11.71
CA ILE A 135 -15.87 13.64 -10.95
C ILE A 135 -15.08 12.71 -11.89
N GLU A 136 -13.85 12.37 -11.53
CA GLU A 136 -12.99 11.47 -12.32
C GLU A 136 -12.98 10.02 -11.80
N GLU A 137 -12.88 9.86 -10.48
CA GLU A 137 -12.87 8.57 -9.79
C GLU A 137 -14.05 8.52 -8.80
N LEU A 138 -14.94 7.54 -8.97
CA LEU A 138 -16.11 7.33 -8.13
C LEU A 138 -15.99 5.97 -7.43
N ASP A 139 -15.99 5.96 -6.10
CA ASP A 139 -16.04 4.75 -5.27
C ASP A 139 -17.37 4.74 -4.51
N VAL A 140 -18.19 3.73 -4.76
CA VAL A 140 -19.46 3.47 -4.08
C VAL A 140 -19.51 2.05 -3.52
N SER A 141 -18.34 1.43 -3.29
CA SER A 141 -18.25 0.04 -2.85
C SER A 141 -18.75 -0.22 -1.43
N GLU A 142 -18.80 0.82 -0.60
CA GLU A 142 -19.31 0.74 0.78
C GLU A 142 -20.76 1.25 0.89
N CYS A 143 -21.43 1.48 -0.24
CA CYS A 143 -22.83 1.84 -0.26
C CYS A 143 -23.72 0.62 -0.49
N THR A 144 -24.69 0.40 0.38
CA THR A 144 -25.75 -0.58 0.16
C THR A 144 -27.00 0.08 -0.42
N GLY A 145 -27.72 -0.63 -1.29
CA GLY A 145 -28.99 -0.15 -1.86
C GLY A 145 -28.86 0.83 -3.02
N ILE A 146 -27.65 1.09 -3.53
CA ILE A 146 -27.44 1.81 -4.80
C ILE A 146 -27.86 0.92 -5.97
N THR A 147 -28.49 1.54 -6.97
CA THR A 147 -28.78 0.87 -8.25
C THR A 147 -27.80 1.31 -9.33
N ILE A 148 -27.60 0.46 -10.35
CA ILE A 148 -26.80 0.81 -11.54
C ILE A 148 -27.32 2.09 -12.20
N LYS A 149 -28.63 2.30 -12.21
CA LYS A 149 -29.26 3.52 -12.71
C LYS A 149 -28.78 4.78 -12.00
N ASP A 150 -28.57 4.73 -10.69
CA ASP A 150 -28.08 5.89 -9.93
C ASP A 150 -26.63 6.22 -10.28
N ILE A 151 -25.79 5.21 -10.52
CA ILE A 151 -24.41 5.38 -11.01
C ILE A 151 -24.43 6.00 -12.42
N LEU A 152 -25.30 5.52 -13.30
CA LEU A 152 -25.41 6.03 -14.67
C LEU A 152 -25.86 7.49 -14.73
N LYS A 153 -26.74 7.94 -13.84
CA LYS A 153 -27.11 9.38 -13.74
C LYS A 153 -25.87 10.26 -13.54
N VAL A 154 -24.88 9.79 -12.76
CA VAL A 154 -23.63 10.50 -12.56
C VAL A 154 -22.74 10.37 -13.80
N ALA A 155 -22.61 9.17 -14.36
CA ALA A 155 -21.77 8.91 -15.55
C ALA A 155 -22.26 9.64 -16.83
N GLU A 156 -23.55 9.93 -16.95
CA GLU A 156 -24.13 10.68 -18.09
C GLU A 156 -23.68 12.14 -18.13
N VAL A 157 -23.25 12.67 -16.99
CA VAL A 157 -22.89 14.08 -16.83
C VAL A 157 -21.43 14.26 -16.43
N GLN A 158 -20.76 13.19 -15.99
CA GLN A 158 -19.39 13.18 -15.52
C GLN A 158 -18.48 12.27 -16.34
N PRO A 159 -17.23 12.68 -16.64
CA PRO A 159 -16.24 11.83 -17.30
C PRO A 159 -15.62 10.85 -16.30
N ILE A 160 -16.42 9.90 -15.79
CA ILE A 160 -15.94 8.88 -14.84
C ILE A 160 -14.95 7.97 -15.56
N THR A 161 -13.69 8.03 -15.15
CA THR A 161 -12.61 7.21 -15.69
C THR A 161 -12.30 6.01 -14.82
N LYS A 162 -12.60 6.09 -13.52
CA LYS A 162 -12.45 4.99 -12.57
C LYS A 162 -13.72 4.81 -11.76
N LEU A 163 -14.19 3.58 -11.70
CA LEU A 163 -15.39 3.21 -10.96
C LEU A 163 -15.09 2.03 -10.05
N ARG A 164 -15.39 2.18 -8.77
CA ARG A 164 -15.36 1.09 -7.79
C ARG A 164 -16.73 0.90 -7.18
N ILE A 165 -17.25 -0.32 -7.27
CA ILE A 165 -18.63 -0.67 -6.92
C ILE A 165 -18.67 -1.96 -6.11
N SER A 166 -19.76 -2.13 -5.37
CA SER A 166 -20.16 -3.40 -4.76
C SER A 166 -21.58 -3.69 -5.23
N LEU A 167 -21.82 -4.91 -5.71
CA LEU A 167 -23.05 -5.25 -6.43
C LEU A 167 -23.88 -6.23 -5.61
N THR A 168 -24.73 -5.70 -4.72
CA THR A 168 -25.79 -6.50 -4.10
C THR A 168 -26.99 -6.70 -5.04
N ASN A 169 -27.05 -5.95 -6.15
CA ASN A 169 -28.10 -6.04 -7.14
C ASN A 169 -27.51 -5.79 -8.54
N THR A 170 -27.52 -6.82 -9.37
CA THR A 170 -26.95 -6.82 -10.73
C THR A 170 -27.97 -6.55 -11.82
N ASN A 171 -29.18 -6.12 -11.47
CA ASN A 171 -30.15 -5.68 -12.47
C ASN A 171 -29.58 -4.52 -13.29
N ASP A 172 -29.69 -4.64 -14.61
CA ASP A 172 -29.20 -3.69 -15.62
C ASP A 172 -27.67 -3.44 -15.56
N ILE A 173 -26.89 -4.33 -14.93
CA ILE A 173 -25.43 -4.20 -14.80
C ILE A 173 -24.72 -4.00 -16.14
N GLU A 174 -25.24 -4.60 -17.20
CA GLU A 174 -24.72 -4.47 -18.55
C GLU A 174 -24.62 -3.00 -18.99
N SER A 175 -25.52 -2.15 -18.48
CA SER A 175 -25.54 -0.73 -18.78
C SER A 175 -24.29 0.02 -18.31
N LEU A 176 -23.48 -0.53 -17.39
CA LEU A 176 -22.17 0.01 -17.04
C LEU A 176 -21.21 0.03 -18.25
N SER A 177 -21.41 -0.85 -19.23
CA SER A 177 -20.65 -0.85 -20.49
C SER A 177 -20.87 0.43 -21.31
N ASN A 178 -21.94 1.19 -21.05
CA ASN A 178 -22.24 2.46 -21.73
C ASN A 178 -21.37 3.63 -21.25
N ILE A 179 -20.64 3.50 -20.13
CA ILE A 179 -19.75 4.55 -19.65
C ILE A 179 -18.54 4.64 -20.59
N THR A 180 -18.53 5.65 -21.46
CA THR A 180 -17.56 5.74 -22.57
C THR A 180 -16.13 6.00 -22.13
N GLU A 181 -15.95 6.76 -21.05
CA GLU A 181 -14.62 7.16 -20.54
C GLU A 181 -14.04 6.19 -19.50
N LEU A 182 -14.76 5.10 -19.16
CA LEU A 182 -14.37 4.18 -18.10
C LEU A 182 -13.11 3.38 -18.48
N LYS A 183 -12.00 3.66 -17.79
CA LYS A 183 -10.71 2.98 -17.98
C LYS A 183 -10.42 1.95 -16.92
N GLU A 184 -10.93 2.16 -15.71
CA GLU A 184 -10.68 1.29 -14.55
C GLU A 184 -12.00 0.91 -13.87
N LEU A 185 -12.23 -0.39 -13.70
CA LEU A 185 -13.40 -0.93 -13.02
C LEU A 185 -12.97 -1.88 -11.91
N THR A 186 -13.41 -1.61 -10.68
CA THR A 186 -13.24 -2.49 -9.54
C THR A 186 -14.61 -2.96 -9.03
N ILE A 187 -14.85 -4.26 -9.02
CA ILE A 187 -16.07 -4.90 -8.49
C ILE A 187 -15.69 -5.60 -7.18
N CYS A 188 -16.25 -5.14 -6.06
CA CYS A 188 -15.88 -5.62 -4.73
C CYS A 188 -16.67 -6.85 -4.29
N ASP A 189 -17.91 -6.98 -4.75
CA ASP A 189 -18.82 -8.08 -4.43
C ASP A 189 -19.75 -8.29 -5.61
N SER A 190 -20.08 -9.55 -5.89
CA SER A 190 -20.99 -9.99 -6.95
C SER A 190 -21.35 -11.46 -6.76
N GLU A 191 -22.57 -11.84 -7.10
CA GLU A 191 -22.98 -13.26 -7.17
C GLU A 191 -22.35 -13.94 -8.40
N GLU A 192 -22.16 -15.27 -8.32
CA GLU A 192 -21.63 -16.05 -9.43
C GLU A 192 -22.46 -15.88 -10.72
N GLY A 193 -21.81 -15.62 -11.85
CA GLY A 193 -22.48 -15.50 -13.16
C GLY A 193 -23.27 -14.20 -13.34
N SER A 194 -23.37 -13.36 -12.31
CA SER A 194 -24.15 -12.12 -12.36
C SER A 194 -23.54 -11.05 -13.26
N LEU A 195 -22.26 -11.18 -13.63
CA LEU A 195 -21.50 -10.25 -14.47
C LEU A 195 -21.44 -10.68 -15.94
N ILE A 196 -21.98 -11.84 -16.32
CA ILE A 196 -21.95 -12.37 -17.70
C ILE A 196 -22.39 -11.32 -18.71
N LYS A 197 -23.55 -10.68 -18.49
CA LYS A 197 -24.09 -9.67 -19.42
C LYS A 197 -23.18 -8.44 -19.55
N LEU A 198 -22.56 -8.01 -18.45
CA LEU A 198 -21.63 -6.90 -18.46
C LEU A 198 -20.39 -7.23 -19.29
N PHE A 199 -19.77 -8.38 -19.05
CA PHE A 199 -18.55 -8.76 -19.77
C PHE A 199 -18.80 -9.07 -21.23
N ASP A 200 -19.95 -9.66 -21.59
CA ASP A 200 -20.35 -9.84 -22.99
C ASP A 200 -20.48 -8.48 -23.72
N GLN A 201 -21.13 -7.49 -23.10
CA GLN A 201 -21.21 -6.16 -23.69
C GLN A 201 -19.85 -5.47 -23.80
N LEU A 202 -18.99 -5.59 -22.79
CA LEU A 202 -17.63 -5.03 -22.84
C LEU A 202 -16.77 -5.71 -23.92
N ALA A 203 -16.93 -7.02 -24.12
CA ALA A 203 -16.20 -7.79 -25.12
C ALA A 203 -16.65 -7.47 -26.56
N THR A 204 -17.94 -7.18 -26.76
CA THR A 204 -18.53 -6.86 -28.08
C THR A 204 -18.46 -5.39 -28.45
N LYS A 205 -18.11 -4.51 -27.51
CA LYS A 205 -17.99 -3.06 -27.74
C LYS A 205 -16.94 -2.75 -28.81
N THR A 206 -17.31 -1.94 -29.80
CA THR A 206 -16.44 -1.58 -30.95
C THR A 206 -15.26 -0.69 -30.56
N SER A 207 -15.40 0.07 -29.48
CA SER A 207 -14.36 0.96 -28.94
C SER A 207 -14.38 0.89 -27.42
N PRO A 208 -13.89 -0.23 -26.83
CA PRO A 208 -13.86 -0.37 -25.39
C PRO A 208 -12.71 0.46 -24.81
N SER A 209 -13.00 1.25 -23.78
CA SER A 209 -12.05 2.11 -23.08
C SER A 209 -11.45 1.44 -21.84
N LEU A 210 -12.05 0.35 -21.36
CA LEU A 210 -11.66 -0.35 -20.15
C LEU A 210 -10.28 -1.00 -20.30
N GLN A 211 -9.31 -0.56 -19.52
CA GLN A 211 -7.93 -1.02 -19.54
C GLN A 211 -7.55 -1.80 -18.28
N TYR A 212 -8.20 -1.54 -17.15
CA TYR A 212 -7.99 -2.22 -15.88
C TYR A 212 -9.30 -2.77 -15.34
N LEU A 213 -9.29 -4.05 -14.99
CA LEU A 213 -10.39 -4.74 -14.31
C LEU A 213 -9.88 -5.40 -13.05
N GLU A 214 -10.56 -5.14 -11.95
CA GLU A 214 -10.30 -5.74 -10.65
C GLU A 214 -11.57 -6.38 -10.09
N ILE A 215 -11.52 -7.68 -9.83
CA ILE A 215 -12.62 -8.43 -9.21
C ILE A 215 -12.14 -8.90 -7.84
N LYS A 216 -12.83 -8.44 -6.79
CA LYS A 216 -12.61 -8.88 -5.41
C LYS A 216 -13.71 -9.82 -4.89
N SER A 217 -14.69 -10.15 -5.73
CA SER A 217 -15.71 -11.15 -5.40
C SER A 217 -15.10 -12.55 -5.40
N GLU A 218 -15.57 -13.39 -4.47
CA GLU A 218 -15.18 -14.79 -4.35
C GLU A 218 -15.76 -15.68 -5.46
N ASN A 219 -16.78 -15.18 -6.17
CA ASN A 219 -17.66 -15.98 -7.02
C ASN A 219 -17.58 -15.52 -8.49
N LEU A 220 -16.48 -15.83 -9.17
CA LEU A 220 -16.36 -15.61 -10.61
C LEU A 220 -16.57 -16.92 -11.36
N SER A 221 -17.55 -16.97 -12.25
CA SER A 221 -17.86 -18.17 -13.02
C SER A 221 -16.87 -18.40 -14.17
N SER A 222 -16.78 -19.64 -14.63
CA SER A 222 -16.05 -20.03 -15.84
C SER A 222 -16.44 -19.18 -17.06
N GLU A 223 -17.75 -18.99 -17.28
CA GLU A 223 -18.26 -18.21 -18.42
C GLU A 223 -17.82 -16.74 -18.36
N GLU A 224 -17.81 -16.14 -17.16
CA GLU A 224 -17.35 -14.77 -16.96
C GLU A 224 -15.87 -14.60 -17.32
N LEU A 225 -15.01 -15.54 -16.94
CA LEU A 225 -13.59 -15.53 -17.32
C LEU A 225 -13.37 -15.61 -18.83
N VAL A 226 -14.13 -16.47 -19.52
CA VAL A 226 -14.09 -16.58 -20.98
C VAL A 226 -14.53 -15.27 -21.65
N LEU A 227 -15.50 -14.55 -21.07
CA LEU A 227 -15.91 -13.25 -21.59
C LEU A 227 -14.88 -12.15 -21.30
N ILE A 228 -14.25 -12.15 -20.11
CA ILE A 228 -13.17 -11.22 -19.75
C ILE A 228 -12.00 -11.35 -20.74
N SER A 229 -11.62 -12.58 -21.12
CA SER A 229 -10.51 -12.80 -22.05
C SER A 229 -10.74 -12.17 -23.43
N ARG A 230 -12.01 -11.96 -23.81
CA ARG A 230 -12.44 -11.36 -25.08
C ARG A 230 -12.44 -9.83 -25.05
N ILE A 231 -12.29 -9.18 -23.88
CA ILE A 231 -12.24 -7.72 -23.76
C ILE A 231 -10.91 -7.21 -24.31
N ARG A 232 -10.92 -6.80 -25.58
CA ARG A 232 -9.68 -6.46 -26.32
C ARG A 232 -8.91 -5.26 -25.79
N SER A 233 -9.55 -4.34 -25.10
CA SER A 233 -8.89 -3.18 -24.50
C SER A 233 -8.21 -3.48 -23.16
N LEU A 234 -8.53 -4.62 -22.54
CA LEU A 234 -8.07 -4.95 -21.20
C LEU A 234 -6.57 -5.25 -21.20
N LYS A 235 -5.82 -4.47 -20.42
CA LYS A 235 -4.36 -4.60 -20.26
C LYS A 235 -3.97 -5.14 -18.90
N LYS A 236 -4.75 -4.84 -17.88
CA LYS A 236 -4.48 -5.26 -16.51
C LYS A 236 -5.70 -5.95 -15.92
N PHE A 237 -5.50 -7.14 -15.39
CA PHE A 237 -6.54 -7.91 -14.74
C PHE A 237 -6.08 -8.38 -13.38
N ASN A 238 -6.87 -8.05 -12.35
CA ASN A 238 -6.63 -8.49 -10.99
C ASN A 238 -7.82 -9.30 -10.50
N LEU A 239 -7.57 -10.55 -10.13
CA LEU A 239 -8.55 -11.45 -9.55
C LEU A 239 -8.14 -11.80 -8.13
N TYR A 240 -9.01 -11.53 -7.16
CA TYR A 240 -8.82 -11.88 -5.75
C TYR A 240 -9.78 -12.98 -5.34
N GLU A 241 -9.27 -13.91 -4.53
CA GLU A 241 -10.05 -14.81 -3.67
C GLU A 241 -11.13 -15.65 -4.37
N SER A 242 -10.84 -16.18 -5.56
CA SER A 242 -11.76 -17.09 -6.24
C SER A 242 -11.63 -18.52 -5.68
N GLN A 243 -12.37 -18.84 -4.63
CA GLN A 243 -12.37 -20.19 -4.05
C GLN A 243 -12.95 -21.26 -5.00
N GLN A 244 -13.74 -20.83 -6.00
CA GLN A 244 -14.58 -21.71 -6.83
C GLN A 244 -14.12 -21.89 -8.27
N LEU A 245 -12.89 -21.50 -8.64
CA LEU A 245 -12.39 -21.82 -9.97
C LEU A 245 -12.04 -23.30 -10.06
N GLU A 246 -13.03 -24.19 -10.12
CA GLU A 246 -12.78 -25.63 -10.28
C GLU A 246 -12.24 -25.97 -11.69
N ASP A 247 -12.46 -25.07 -12.65
CA ASP A 247 -12.14 -25.28 -14.06
C ASP A 247 -10.90 -24.49 -14.52
N CYS A 248 -9.82 -25.23 -14.80
CA CYS A 248 -8.61 -24.69 -15.40
C CYS A 248 -8.81 -24.21 -16.84
N GLU A 249 -9.79 -24.75 -17.59
CA GLU A 249 -9.97 -24.45 -19.00
C GLU A 249 -10.37 -22.99 -19.22
N SER A 250 -11.29 -22.49 -18.41
CA SER A 250 -11.74 -21.10 -18.49
C SER A 250 -10.64 -20.09 -18.15
N LEU A 251 -9.70 -20.43 -17.28
CA LEU A 251 -8.51 -19.61 -17.04
C LEU A 251 -7.57 -19.57 -18.25
N MET A 252 -7.38 -20.68 -18.95
CA MET A 252 -6.51 -20.74 -20.14
C MET A 252 -6.95 -19.79 -21.26
N GLU A 253 -8.23 -19.44 -21.29
CA GLU A 253 -8.74 -18.44 -22.22
C GLU A 253 -8.11 -17.06 -22.00
N LEU A 254 -7.67 -16.72 -20.78
CA LEU A 254 -6.94 -15.46 -20.52
C LEU A 254 -5.67 -15.33 -21.37
N ALA A 255 -5.06 -16.45 -21.79
CA ALA A 255 -3.91 -16.40 -22.69
C ALA A 255 -4.26 -15.92 -24.12
N ASN A 256 -5.55 -15.92 -24.51
CA ASN A 256 -6.04 -15.31 -25.75
C ASN A 256 -6.23 -13.77 -25.65
N SER A 257 -6.08 -13.19 -24.46
CA SER A 257 -6.37 -11.78 -24.22
C SER A 257 -5.19 -10.85 -24.57
N ASN A 258 -5.43 -9.54 -24.41
CA ASN A 258 -4.38 -8.51 -24.49
C ASN A 258 -3.77 -8.15 -23.11
N ILE A 259 -3.97 -8.99 -22.08
CA ILE A 259 -3.47 -8.73 -20.74
C ILE A 259 -1.93 -8.68 -20.73
N GLU A 260 -1.41 -7.57 -20.23
CA GLU A 260 0.00 -7.27 -20.00
C GLU A 260 0.37 -7.47 -18.51
N GLU A 261 -0.57 -7.20 -17.61
CA GLU A 261 -0.41 -7.35 -16.16
C GLU A 261 -1.51 -8.24 -15.58
N LEU A 262 -1.12 -9.38 -15.01
CA LEU A 262 -2.03 -10.32 -14.39
C LEU A 262 -1.71 -10.46 -12.90
N THR A 263 -2.70 -10.20 -12.05
CA THR A 263 -2.64 -10.53 -10.63
C THR A 263 -3.66 -11.61 -10.30
N LEU A 264 -3.21 -12.71 -9.71
CA LEU A 264 -4.07 -13.82 -9.29
C LEU A 264 -3.90 -14.06 -7.79
N SER A 265 -4.98 -14.36 -7.08
CA SER A 265 -4.86 -15.17 -5.86
C SER A 265 -4.55 -16.61 -6.27
N LEU A 266 -3.51 -17.20 -5.69
CA LEU A 266 -3.13 -18.58 -6.04
C LEU A 266 -4.26 -19.54 -5.62
N PRO A 267 -4.85 -20.28 -6.57
CA PRO A 267 -5.89 -21.24 -6.24
C PRO A 267 -5.29 -22.52 -5.64
N GLU A 268 -6.14 -23.43 -5.18
CA GLU A 268 -5.71 -24.72 -4.62
C GLU A 268 -5.23 -25.73 -5.68
N PHE A 269 -5.46 -25.44 -6.96
CA PHE A 269 -5.07 -26.29 -8.08
C PHE A 269 -3.86 -25.71 -8.85
N SER A 270 -3.24 -26.56 -9.66
CA SER A 270 -2.07 -26.18 -10.47
C SER A 270 -2.45 -25.23 -11.61
N LEU A 271 -1.73 -24.12 -11.72
CA LEU A 271 -1.79 -23.16 -12.82
C LEU A 271 -0.87 -23.53 -14.00
N GLN A 272 -0.28 -24.73 -14.00
CA GLN A 272 0.63 -25.16 -15.05
C GLN A 272 0.02 -25.04 -16.45
N GLN A 273 -1.24 -25.45 -16.61
CA GLN A 273 -1.96 -25.38 -17.89
C GLN A 273 -2.16 -23.94 -18.36
N LEU A 274 -2.49 -23.03 -17.43
CA LEU A 274 -2.59 -21.59 -17.72
C LEU A 274 -1.26 -21.04 -18.25
N PHE A 275 -0.15 -21.34 -17.59
CA PHE A 275 1.17 -20.85 -18.02
C PHE A 275 1.61 -21.47 -19.33
N SER A 276 1.30 -22.75 -19.56
CA SER A 276 1.53 -23.38 -20.85
C SER A 276 0.73 -22.72 -21.98
N ALA A 277 -0.53 -22.35 -21.71
CA ALA A 277 -1.35 -21.60 -22.65
C ALA A 277 -0.76 -20.21 -22.97
N PHE A 278 -0.20 -19.50 -21.98
CA PHE A 278 0.52 -18.24 -22.21
C PHE A 278 1.83 -18.45 -22.98
N ALA A 279 2.57 -19.52 -22.69
CA ALA A 279 3.86 -19.82 -23.33
C ALA A 279 3.71 -20.20 -24.81
N THR A 280 2.63 -20.89 -25.16
CA THR A 280 2.37 -21.36 -26.53
C THR A 280 1.80 -20.27 -27.45
N LYS A 281 1.16 -19.24 -26.90
CA LYS A 281 0.54 -18.18 -27.68
C LYS A 281 1.51 -17.04 -27.97
N THR A 282 1.92 -16.92 -29.23
CA THR A 282 2.80 -15.83 -29.69
C THR A 282 2.16 -14.45 -29.58
N SER A 283 0.82 -14.36 -29.52
CA SER A 283 0.08 -13.12 -29.30
C SER A 283 0.03 -12.69 -27.84
N ALA A 284 0.42 -13.56 -26.90
CA ALA A 284 0.35 -13.26 -25.47
C ALA A 284 1.27 -12.08 -25.10
N LYS A 285 0.70 -11.06 -24.47
CA LYS A 285 1.40 -9.83 -24.07
C LYS A 285 1.80 -9.79 -22.60
N LEU A 286 1.61 -10.90 -21.88
CA LEU A 286 1.83 -10.96 -20.44
C LEU A 286 3.29 -10.60 -20.09
N GLN A 287 3.46 -9.47 -19.43
CA GLN A 287 4.77 -8.93 -19.03
C GLN A 287 4.95 -8.97 -17.52
N HIS A 288 3.86 -8.84 -16.76
CA HIS A 288 3.92 -8.80 -15.31
C HIS A 288 2.92 -9.80 -14.73
N LEU A 289 3.45 -10.71 -13.91
CA LEU A 289 2.65 -11.68 -13.19
C LEU A 289 2.85 -11.49 -11.70
N LYS A 290 1.74 -11.38 -10.96
CA LYS A 290 1.75 -11.26 -9.52
C LYS A 290 0.80 -12.26 -8.90
N PHE A 291 1.31 -13.01 -7.94
CA PHE A 291 0.51 -13.83 -7.07
C PHE A 291 0.25 -13.08 -5.76
N LYS A 292 -1.02 -13.04 -5.38
CA LYS A 292 -1.48 -12.62 -4.08
C LYS A 292 -1.78 -13.86 -3.25
N GLY A 293 -1.47 -13.80 -1.97
CA GLY A 293 -1.91 -14.84 -1.07
C GLY A 293 -1.42 -14.65 0.34
N GLY A 294 -2.24 -15.17 1.26
CA GLY A 294 -1.89 -15.36 2.66
C GLY A 294 -0.86 -16.47 2.84
N LEU A 295 -0.41 -16.61 4.09
CA LEU A 295 0.74 -17.44 4.48
C LEU A 295 0.60 -18.94 4.16
N SER A 296 -0.59 -19.44 3.87
CA SER A 296 -0.85 -20.88 4.00
C SER A 296 -0.85 -21.70 2.70
N ARG A 297 -1.12 -21.12 1.50
CA ARG A 297 -1.28 -21.93 0.27
C ARG A 297 -0.81 -21.29 -1.05
N SER A 298 -0.25 -20.10 -1.00
CA SER A 298 0.07 -19.34 -2.21
C SER A 298 1.48 -19.61 -2.72
N VAL A 299 1.76 -20.85 -3.13
CA VAL A 299 3.10 -21.28 -3.54
C VAL A 299 3.15 -21.81 -4.98
N ILE A 300 4.04 -21.24 -5.79
CA ILE A 300 4.36 -21.69 -7.15
C ILE A 300 5.14 -23.01 -7.06
N MET A 301 4.69 -24.01 -7.80
CA MET A 301 5.33 -25.32 -7.92
C MET A 301 6.40 -25.32 -9.02
N ILE A 302 7.27 -26.33 -9.02
CA ILE A 302 8.38 -26.40 -9.99
C ILE A 302 7.88 -26.56 -11.43
N GLU A 303 6.82 -27.34 -11.64
CA GLU A 303 6.21 -27.58 -12.96
C GLU A 303 5.59 -26.29 -13.50
N GLU A 304 5.02 -25.46 -12.64
CA GLU A 304 4.48 -24.15 -12.99
C GLU A 304 5.61 -23.17 -13.36
N LEU A 305 6.71 -23.20 -12.59
CA LEU A 305 7.88 -22.37 -12.85
C LEU A 305 8.54 -22.73 -14.18
N GLU A 306 8.58 -24.01 -14.53
CA GLU A 306 9.03 -24.48 -15.83
C GLU A 306 8.21 -23.84 -16.96
N GLU A 307 6.88 -23.89 -16.88
CA GLU A 307 6.00 -23.30 -17.89
C GLU A 307 6.12 -21.77 -17.94
N LEU A 308 6.20 -21.10 -16.78
CA LEU A 308 6.43 -19.65 -16.71
C LEU A 308 7.73 -19.26 -17.43
N SER A 309 8.76 -20.09 -17.35
CA SER A 309 10.05 -19.85 -18.00
C SER A 309 10.00 -19.89 -19.53
N LYS A 310 8.93 -20.46 -20.09
CA LYS A 310 8.67 -20.51 -21.53
C LYS A 310 7.98 -19.23 -22.03
N ILE A 311 7.44 -18.39 -21.14
CA ILE A 311 6.79 -17.11 -21.48
C ILE A 311 7.85 -16.03 -21.75
N GLN A 312 8.24 -15.88 -23.01
CA GLN A 312 9.33 -14.97 -23.42
C GLN A 312 9.04 -13.48 -23.15
N SER A 313 7.77 -13.09 -23.10
CA SER A 313 7.33 -11.72 -22.83
C SER A 313 7.40 -11.34 -21.36
N LEU A 314 7.53 -12.31 -20.44
CA LEU A 314 7.49 -12.05 -19.00
C LEU A 314 8.74 -11.28 -18.53
N ARG A 315 8.52 -10.13 -17.90
CA ARG A 315 9.57 -9.22 -17.38
C ARG A 315 9.57 -9.12 -15.86
N SER A 316 8.44 -9.42 -15.23
CA SER A 316 8.27 -9.34 -13.80
C SER A 316 7.45 -10.51 -13.25
N LEU A 317 7.95 -11.11 -12.17
CA LEU A 317 7.24 -12.14 -11.41
C LEU A 317 7.29 -11.75 -9.93
N GLN A 318 6.13 -11.75 -9.29
CA GLN A 318 5.98 -11.60 -7.85
C GLN A 318 5.18 -12.76 -7.28
N GLY A 319 5.68 -13.45 -6.25
CA GLY A 319 4.98 -14.57 -5.63
C GLY A 319 5.82 -15.33 -4.60
N THR A 320 5.34 -16.49 -4.14
CA THR A 320 6.11 -17.42 -3.29
C THR A 320 6.45 -18.66 -4.12
N CYS A 321 7.67 -19.21 -4.05
CA CYS A 321 7.99 -20.53 -4.64
C CYS A 321 8.34 -21.55 -3.55
N CYS A 322 7.89 -22.79 -3.73
CA CYS A 322 8.20 -23.92 -2.84
C CYS A 322 9.51 -24.60 -3.23
N CYS A 323 10.01 -24.24 -4.42
CA CYS A 323 10.93 -25.05 -5.17
C CYS A 323 12.36 -24.89 -4.66
N ASP A 324 12.96 -25.97 -4.15
CA ASP A 324 14.41 -26.07 -3.92
C ASP A 324 15.18 -26.02 -5.26
N ASP A 325 14.53 -26.39 -6.37
CA ASP A 325 15.07 -26.32 -7.72
C ASP A 325 14.39 -25.20 -8.54
N ILE A 326 15.11 -24.10 -8.73
CA ILE A 326 14.74 -22.99 -9.60
C ILE A 326 15.58 -22.94 -10.89
N SER A 327 16.11 -24.08 -11.35
CA SER A 327 16.95 -24.15 -12.54
C SER A 327 16.28 -23.56 -13.78
N HIS A 328 14.96 -23.67 -13.88
CA HIS A 328 14.15 -23.06 -14.93
C HIS A 328 14.21 -21.53 -14.96
N LEU A 329 14.59 -20.85 -13.85
CA LEU A 329 14.79 -19.40 -13.85
C LEU A 329 15.85 -18.96 -14.86
N ARG A 330 16.80 -19.83 -15.23
CA ARG A 330 17.85 -19.52 -16.23
C ARG A 330 17.27 -19.19 -17.61
N ASN A 331 16.04 -19.60 -17.91
CA ASN A 331 15.40 -19.34 -19.20
C ASN A 331 14.78 -17.94 -19.30
N PHE A 332 14.66 -17.19 -18.21
CA PHE A 332 14.07 -15.84 -18.19
C PHE A 332 15.05 -14.77 -18.67
N LYS A 333 15.45 -14.84 -19.94
CA LYS A 333 16.46 -13.94 -20.52
C LYS A 333 16.07 -12.46 -20.50
N HIS A 334 14.78 -12.14 -20.43
CA HIS A 334 14.25 -10.77 -20.47
C HIS A 334 13.77 -10.23 -19.12
N PHE A 335 14.06 -10.94 -18.03
CA PHE A 335 13.60 -10.56 -16.70
C PHE A 335 14.27 -9.29 -16.19
N VAL A 336 13.45 -8.37 -15.70
CA VAL A 336 13.89 -7.10 -15.11
C VAL A 336 13.67 -7.09 -13.60
N LYS A 337 12.57 -7.69 -13.14
CA LYS A 337 12.18 -7.68 -11.72
C LYS A 337 11.75 -9.07 -11.24
N LEU A 338 12.41 -9.58 -10.22
CA LEU A 338 12.05 -10.83 -9.58
C LEU A 338 11.79 -10.58 -8.09
N ASP A 339 10.58 -10.87 -7.64
CA ASP A 339 10.15 -10.70 -6.25
C ASP A 339 9.58 -12.02 -5.75
N LEU A 340 10.48 -12.89 -5.26
CA LEU A 340 10.13 -14.24 -4.83
C LEU A 340 10.35 -14.40 -3.34
N LYS A 341 9.31 -14.86 -2.65
CA LYS A 341 9.46 -15.46 -1.34
C LYS A 341 9.88 -16.91 -1.52
N LEU A 342 11.10 -17.25 -1.12
CA LEU A 342 11.65 -18.58 -1.25
C LEU A 342 11.63 -19.27 0.12
N LEU A 343 11.04 -20.46 0.19
CA LEU A 343 11.01 -21.22 1.44
C LEU A 343 12.41 -21.76 1.82
N SER A 344 13.28 -21.92 0.83
CA SER A 344 14.63 -22.46 0.96
C SER A 344 15.50 -21.81 -0.11
N VAL A 345 16.75 -21.49 0.23
CA VAL A 345 17.71 -20.89 -0.71
C VAL A 345 18.99 -21.68 -0.65
N THR A 346 19.31 -22.34 -1.76
CA THR A 346 20.54 -23.12 -1.93
C THR A 346 21.55 -22.38 -2.81
N SER A 347 22.78 -22.90 -2.92
CA SER A 347 23.78 -22.40 -3.89
C SER A 347 23.25 -22.39 -5.31
N GLU A 348 22.56 -23.46 -5.67
CA GLU A 348 22.05 -23.69 -7.02
C GLU A 348 21.01 -22.62 -7.37
N VAL A 349 20.14 -22.30 -6.41
CA VAL A 349 19.14 -21.22 -6.52
C VAL A 349 19.84 -19.91 -6.87
N LEU A 350 20.80 -19.49 -6.04
CA LEU A 350 21.52 -18.25 -6.28
C LEU A 350 22.25 -18.28 -7.63
N GLN A 351 22.81 -19.43 -8.04
CA GLN A 351 23.56 -19.55 -9.29
C GLN A 351 22.64 -19.40 -10.51
N CYS A 352 21.39 -19.85 -10.38
CA CYS A 352 20.38 -19.60 -11.40
C CYS A 352 20.05 -18.10 -11.51
N LEU A 353 19.93 -17.40 -10.38
CA LEU A 353 19.68 -15.96 -10.34
C LEU A 353 20.83 -15.15 -10.94
N ALA A 354 22.07 -15.58 -10.71
CA ALA A 354 23.28 -14.96 -11.28
C ALA A 354 23.29 -14.93 -12.82
N ASN A 355 22.61 -15.89 -13.47
CA ASN A 355 22.53 -15.96 -14.93
C ASN A 355 21.47 -14.99 -15.52
N LEU A 356 20.70 -14.29 -14.69
CA LEU A 356 19.70 -13.33 -15.13
C LEU A 356 20.35 -11.98 -15.46
N GLU A 357 20.94 -11.88 -16.66
CA GLU A 357 21.74 -10.71 -17.07
C GLU A 357 20.98 -9.38 -16.99
N ASN A 358 19.66 -9.39 -17.19
CA ASN A 358 18.83 -8.18 -17.20
C ASN A 358 18.18 -7.86 -15.84
N LEU A 359 18.45 -8.64 -14.80
CA LEU A 359 17.80 -8.48 -13.50
C LEU A 359 18.27 -7.18 -12.82
N GLU A 360 17.33 -6.26 -12.61
CA GLU A 360 17.59 -4.98 -11.96
C GLU A 360 17.04 -4.91 -10.53
N SER A 361 16.00 -5.69 -10.24
CA SER A 361 15.37 -5.73 -8.91
C SER A 361 15.19 -7.17 -8.47
N LEU A 362 15.76 -7.50 -7.31
CA LEU A 362 15.64 -8.80 -6.66
C LEU A 362 15.08 -8.64 -5.26
N ALA A 363 13.99 -9.33 -4.95
CA ALA A 363 13.52 -9.49 -3.59
C ALA A 363 13.48 -10.97 -3.23
N LEU A 364 14.16 -11.33 -2.14
CA LEU A 364 14.23 -12.66 -1.56
C LEU A 364 13.78 -12.59 -0.11
N PHE A 365 12.80 -13.43 0.22
CA PHE A 365 12.30 -13.59 1.58
C PHE A 365 12.59 -15.02 2.02
N PHE A 366 13.49 -15.17 2.98
CA PHE A 366 13.94 -16.43 3.53
C PHE A 366 13.14 -16.70 4.80
N ASN A 367 12.32 -17.74 4.75
CA ASN A 367 11.53 -18.20 5.87
C ASN A 367 12.04 -19.58 6.31
N GLU A 368 12.88 -19.65 7.34
CA GLU A 368 13.24 -20.90 8.06
C GLU A 368 12.06 -21.41 8.91
N TYR A 369 10.82 -21.23 8.45
CA TYR A 369 9.63 -21.74 9.12
C TYR A 369 9.31 -23.18 8.71
N LYS A 370 10.29 -23.95 8.21
CA LYS A 370 10.10 -25.38 7.89
C LYS A 370 9.48 -26.13 9.09
N ASN A 371 9.76 -25.69 10.33
CA ASN A 371 9.15 -26.23 11.56
C ASN A 371 7.81 -25.57 11.97
N TYR A 372 7.58 -24.28 11.71
CA TYR A 372 6.31 -23.64 12.12
C TYR A 372 5.16 -23.88 11.14
N ILE A 373 5.41 -24.10 9.85
CA ILE A 373 4.33 -24.50 8.93
C ILE A 373 3.88 -25.92 9.27
N GLN A 374 4.78 -26.82 9.69
CA GLN A 374 4.37 -28.09 10.28
C GLN A 374 3.57 -27.87 11.56
N ILE A 375 3.95 -26.95 12.45
CA ILE A 375 3.18 -26.66 13.68
C ILE A 375 1.82 -26.02 13.37
N LEU A 376 1.69 -25.11 12.40
CA LEU A 376 0.40 -24.49 12.02
C LEU A 376 -0.50 -25.46 11.24
N LEU A 377 0.06 -26.32 10.39
CA LEU A 377 -0.67 -27.43 9.77
C LEU A 377 -1.06 -28.49 10.80
N ILE A 378 -0.26 -28.68 11.87
CA ILE A 378 -0.59 -29.54 13.01
C ILE A 378 -1.64 -28.87 13.90
N ASP A 379 -1.59 -27.57 14.17
CA ASP A 379 -2.58 -26.85 15.00
C ASP A 379 -3.95 -26.76 14.31
N GLU A 380 -4.01 -26.64 12.98
CA GLU A 380 -5.27 -26.73 12.23
C GLU A 380 -5.82 -28.17 12.17
N TYR A 381 -4.96 -29.18 12.33
CA TYR A 381 -5.33 -30.60 12.40
C TYR A 381 -5.64 -31.08 13.84
N VAL A 382 -5.01 -30.47 14.85
CA VAL A 382 -5.12 -30.78 16.29
C VAL A 382 -6.26 -29.98 16.93
N ASN A 383 -6.55 -28.75 16.49
CA ASN A 383 -7.77 -28.04 16.93
C ASN A 383 -9.06 -28.66 16.38
N ASN A 384 -8.96 -29.62 15.45
CA ASN A 384 -10.07 -30.48 15.05
C ASN A 384 -10.14 -31.81 15.83
N ASN A 385 -9.22 -32.07 16.77
CA ASN A 385 -9.22 -33.28 17.60
C ASN A 385 -8.81 -32.99 19.06
N THR A 386 -9.84 -32.88 19.90
CA THR A 386 -9.89 -33.02 21.37
C THR A 386 -9.38 -31.89 22.28
N GLU A 387 -10.31 -31.40 23.11
CA GLU A 387 -10.08 -30.58 24.30
C GLU A 387 -9.30 -31.33 25.38
N ASN A 388 -8.47 -30.57 26.12
CA ASN A 388 -7.84 -30.87 27.42
C ASN A 388 -6.36 -31.31 27.39
N ASP A 389 -5.43 -30.34 27.29
CA ASP A 389 -4.43 -30.06 28.34
C ASP A 389 -3.58 -28.82 27.97
N TYR A 390 -3.78 -27.69 28.66
CA TYR A 390 -3.18 -26.39 28.30
C TYR A 390 -2.10 -25.89 29.28
N ASN A 391 -1.54 -26.76 30.13
CA ASN A 391 -0.73 -26.31 31.28
C ASN A 391 0.79 -26.56 31.23
N ASP A 392 1.39 -26.92 30.08
CA ASP A 392 2.83 -27.25 30.01
C ASP A 392 3.64 -26.50 28.92
N TYR A 393 3.27 -25.24 28.62
CA TYR A 393 3.90 -24.44 27.55
C TYR A 393 5.02 -23.49 28.01
N ASN A 394 5.39 -23.48 29.30
CA ASN A 394 6.30 -22.48 29.87
C ASN A 394 7.78 -22.91 30.02
N ASP A 395 8.19 -24.08 29.53
CA ASP A 395 9.59 -24.56 29.70
C ASP A 395 10.36 -24.84 28.38
N TYR A 396 9.91 -24.28 27.25
CA TYR A 396 10.72 -24.25 26.03
C TYR A 396 11.81 -23.17 26.12
N LYS A 397 12.82 -23.46 26.94
CA LYS A 397 14.15 -22.86 26.81
C LYS A 397 14.65 -23.22 25.40
N TYR A 398 14.59 -22.26 24.48
CA TYR A 398 15.27 -22.33 23.18
C TYR A 398 16.75 -22.61 23.47
N ASN A 399 17.16 -23.87 23.35
CA ASN A 399 18.56 -24.24 23.43
C ASN A 399 19.21 -23.76 22.13
N ASP A 400 19.98 -22.67 22.23
CA ASP A 400 20.82 -22.02 21.20
C ASP A 400 21.96 -22.92 20.65
N HIS A 401 21.75 -24.23 20.58
CA HIS A 401 22.66 -25.17 19.92
C HIS A 401 22.06 -25.61 18.57
N ILE A 402 21.86 -24.63 17.68
CA ILE A 402 21.83 -24.92 16.25
C ILE A 402 23.31 -25.04 15.86
N ASP A 403 23.73 -26.21 15.37
CA ASP A 403 25.09 -26.43 14.88
C ASP A 403 25.37 -25.44 13.73
N ASP A 404 26.09 -24.36 14.04
CA ASP A 404 26.45 -23.25 13.13
C ASP A 404 27.37 -23.67 11.96
N ASN A 405 27.67 -24.96 11.78
CA ASN A 405 28.93 -25.37 11.17
C ASN A 405 28.90 -26.01 9.78
N ASP A 406 27.75 -26.23 9.12
CA ASP A 406 27.77 -27.06 7.89
C ASP A 406 27.02 -26.54 6.66
N ASN A 407 26.52 -25.31 6.66
CA ASN A 407 25.87 -24.73 5.48
C ASN A 407 26.48 -23.38 5.05
N ASP A 408 27.79 -23.18 5.23
CA ASP A 408 28.53 -22.08 4.58
C ASP A 408 28.71 -22.40 3.09
N VAL A 409 27.58 -22.50 2.40
CA VAL A 409 27.47 -22.56 0.95
C VAL A 409 28.23 -21.35 0.40
N ASP A 410 29.04 -21.53 -0.66
CA ASP A 410 29.80 -20.47 -1.34
C ASP A 410 28.86 -19.50 -2.10
N VAL A 411 28.02 -18.82 -1.33
CA VAL A 411 27.09 -17.76 -1.72
C VAL A 411 27.88 -16.56 -2.28
N GLN A 412 29.14 -16.39 -1.87
CA GLN A 412 30.00 -15.30 -2.30
C GLN A 412 30.28 -15.36 -3.81
N HIS A 413 30.70 -16.52 -4.33
CA HIS A 413 31.03 -16.64 -5.76
C HIS A 413 29.83 -16.31 -6.63
N VAL A 414 28.64 -16.75 -6.21
CA VAL A 414 27.44 -16.65 -7.03
C VAL A 414 26.90 -15.22 -7.11
N LEU A 415 26.85 -14.50 -5.99
CA LEU A 415 26.32 -13.13 -5.98
C LEU A 415 27.23 -12.14 -6.70
N ASN A 416 28.51 -12.46 -6.83
CA ASN A 416 29.44 -11.68 -7.64
C ASN A 416 28.96 -11.50 -9.09
N ASP A 417 28.16 -12.41 -9.62
CA ASP A 417 27.72 -12.37 -11.01
C ASP A 417 26.46 -11.53 -11.25
N LEU A 418 25.80 -11.05 -10.17
CA LEU A 418 24.65 -10.14 -10.22
C LEU A 418 25.04 -8.68 -10.54
N LYS A 419 25.56 -8.45 -11.75
CA LYS A 419 26.18 -7.17 -12.14
C LYS A 419 25.20 -6.00 -12.30
N ASN A 420 23.93 -6.26 -12.59
CA ASN A 420 22.95 -5.23 -12.96
C ASN A 420 21.91 -4.90 -11.88
N ILE A 421 22.02 -5.52 -10.70
CA ILE A 421 21.09 -5.25 -9.60
C ILE A 421 21.21 -3.80 -9.12
N LYS A 422 20.08 -3.09 -9.16
CA LYS A 422 19.90 -1.73 -8.63
C LYS A 422 19.12 -1.72 -7.33
N LYS A 423 18.20 -2.69 -7.15
CA LYS A 423 17.36 -2.84 -5.97
C LYS A 423 17.44 -4.26 -5.43
N LEU A 424 17.75 -4.38 -4.15
CA LEU A 424 17.84 -5.64 -3.44
C LEU A 424 16.98 -5.59 -2.17
N THR A 425 16.08 -6.55 -2.01
CA THR A 425 15.35 -6.77 -0.77
C THR A 425 15.71 -8.15 -0.23
N LEU A 426 16.26 -8.24 0.99
CA LEU A 426 16.59 -9.50 1.65
C LEU A 426 15.92 -9.50 3.03
N SER A 427 14.86 -10.27 3.19
CA SER A 427 14.23 -10.49 4.49
C SER A 427 14.53 -11.90 4.95
N VAL A 428 15.14 -12.08 6.12
CA VAL A 428 15.52 -13.41 6.59
C VAL A 428 14.99 -13.69 7.99
N SER A 429 14.56 -14.94 8.24
CA SER A 429 14.23 -15.56 9.53
C SER A 429 15.46 -15.84 10.41
N ILE A 430 15.30 -15.81 11.72
CA ILE A 430 16.37 -15.96 12.73
C ILE A 430 17.23 -17.22 12.48
N GLY A 431 18.54 -17.07 12.27
CA GLY A 431 19.47 -18.16 11.91
C GLY A 431 20.52 -17.76 10.85
N VAL A 432 20.10 -17.53 9.60
CA VAL A 432 21.00 -17.19 8.47
C VAL A 432 21.85 -15.91 8.63
N ASN A 433 23.15 -15.98 8.36
CA ASN A 433 24.06 -14.83 8.31
C ASN A 433 24.23 -14.34 6.86
N LEU A 434 24.03 -13.03 6.60
CA LEU A 434 24.14 -12.41 5.28
C LEU A 434 25.46 -11.67 5.04
N THR A 435 26.45 -11.78 5.93
CA THR A 435 27.75 -11.08 5.82
C THR A 435 28.41 -11.32 4.47
N ASN A 436 28.44 -12.59 4.03
CA ASN A 436 29.00 -13.01 2.75
C ASN A 436 28.29 -12.37 1.54
N VAL A 437 26.97 -12.20 1.64
CA VAL A 437 26.15 -11.53 0.63
C VAL A 437 26.56 -10.08 0.50
N TYR A 438 26.56 -9.33 1.61
CA TYR A 438 26.92 -7.92 1.60
C TYR A 438 28.38 -7.69 1.19
N GLN A 439 29.28 -8.58 1.60
CA GLN A 439 30.69 -8.51 1.21
C GLN A 439 30.86 -8.60 -0.31
N ALA A 440 30.10 -9.48 -0.99
CA ALA A 440 30.11 -9.56 -2.44
C ALA A 440 29.67 -8.24 -3.10
N PHE A 441 28.61 -7.62 -2.59
CA PHE A 441 28.14 -6.31 -3.06
C PHE A 441 29.08 -5.16 -2.71
N GLY A 442 29.81 -5.23 -1.59
CA GLY A 442 30.77 -4.21 -1.17
C GLY A 442 32.08 -4.25 -1.95
N ARG A 443 32.51 -5.44 -2.42
CA ARG A 443 33.74 -5.62 -3.21
C ARG A 443 33.60 -5.12 -4.65
N LYS A 444 32.41 -5.20 -5.22
CA LYS A 444 32.13 -4.73 -6.58
C LYS A 444 31.49 -3.34 -6.53
N SER A 445 31.85 -2.46 -7.44
CA SER A 445 31.12 -1.20 -7.66
C SER A 445 29.78 -1.50 -8.32
N VAL A 446 28.91 -2.23 -7.63
CA VAL A 446 27.58 -2.61 -8.11
C VAL A 446 26.73 -1.36 -8.18
N LYS A 447 25.84 -1.30 -9.18
CA LYS A 447 24.82 -0.24 -9.32
C LYS A 447 23.73 -0.29 -8.24
N LEU A 448 23.97 -0.99 -7.13
CA LEU A 448 23.02 -1.19 -6.05
C LEU A 448 22.77 0.16 -5.37
N THR A 449 21.61 0.74 -5.64
CA THR A 449 21.19 2.04 -5.11
C THR A 449 20.15 1.90 -4.01
N HIS A 450 19.45 0.77 -3.95
CA HIS A 450 18.39 0.49 -2.99
C HIS A 450 18.62 -0.86 -2.31
N LEU A 451 18.75 -0.85 -0.98
CA LEU A 451 18.85 -2.06 -0.18
C LEU A 451 17.78 -2.03 0.92
N THR A 452 16.96 -3.07 0.97
CA THR A 452 16.04 -3.34 2.07
C THR A 452 16.47 -4.63 2.73
N THR A 453 16.83 -4.62 4.02
CA THR A 453 17.30 -5.86 4.63
C THR A 453 17.19 -5.97 6.14
N THR A 454 17.19 -7.20 6.65
CA THR A 454 17.32 -7.50 8.07
C THR A 454 18.80 -7.61 8.46
N ILE A 455 19.23 -6.87 9.49
CA ILE A 455 20.59 -6.93 10.03
C ILE A 455 20.59 -7.59 11.41
N ARG A 456 21.52 -8.51 11.61
CA ARG A 456 21.67 -9.36 12.80
C ARG A 456 22.93 -9.07 13.60
N CYS A 457 23.99 -8.69 12.91
CA CYS A 457 25.27 -8.44 13.54
C CYS A 457 25.94 -7.19 12.96
N VAL A 458 27.00 -6.73 13.62
CA VAL A 458 27.71 -5.50 13.21
C VAL A 458 28.53 -5.76 11.95
N GLU A 459 28.97 -6.99 11.75
CA GLU A 459 29.75 -7.44 10.59
C GLU A 459 28.94 -7.26 9.31
N GLU A 460 27.67 -7.67 9.30
CA GLU A 460 26.73 -7.41 8.19
C GLU A 460 26.63 -5.92 7.87
N LEU A 461 26.47 -5.08 8.90
CA LEU A 461 26.38 -3.63 8.73
C LEU A 461 27.67 -3.05 8.15
N ASN A 462 28.84 -3.49 8.62
CA ASN A 462 30.13 -3.05 8.12
C ASN A 462 30.35 -3.44 6.66
N GLU A 463 29.81 -4.59 6.22
CA GLU A 463 29.87 -4.97 4.82
C GLU A 463 28.91 -4.15 3.96
N ILE A 464 27.71 -3.80 4.47
CA ILE A 464 26.77 -2.90 3.79
C ILE A 464 27.40 -1.52 3.56
N THR A 465 28.18 -0.99 4.51
CA THR A 465 28.77 0.36 4.39
C THR A 465 29.87 0.44 3.34
N ARG A 466 30.38 -0.70 2.85
CA ARG A 466 31.28 -0.77 1.71
C ARG A 466 30.56 -0.53 0.38
N ILE A 467 29.24 -0.64 0.33
CA ILE A 467 28.44 -0.41 -0.88
C ILE A 467 28.22 1.10 -1.06
N LYS A 468 29.25 1.80 -1.56
CA LYS A 468 29.26 3.27 -1.67
C LYS A 468 28.21 3.85 -2.63
N SER A 469 27.59 3.02 -3.47
CA SER A 469 26.52 3.41 -4.39
C SER A 469 25.12 3.48 -3.76
N LEU A 470 24.95 3.06 -2.51
CA LEU A 470 23.65 3.07 -1.83
C LEU A 470 23.12 4.48 -1.64
N ARG A 471 21.89 4.70 -2.13
CA ARG A 471 21.11 5.93 -1.95
C ARG A 471 19.93 5.73 -1.02
N ASN A 472 19.35 4.53 -1.01
CA ASN A 472 18.19 4.17 -0.21
C ASN A 472 18.52 2.92 0.60
N LEU A 473 18.41 3.03 1.92
CA LEU A 473 18.71 1.93 2.84
C LEU A 473 17.55 1.77 3.80
N ASN A 474 16.88 0.62 3.78
CA ASN A 474 15.87 0.23 4.74
C ASN A 474 16.39 -0.96 5.54
N ILE A 475 16.55 -0.78 6.85
CA ILE A 475 17.10 -1.79 7.74
C ILE A 475 16.07 -2.21 8.78
N PHE A 476 15.93 -3.51 8.97
CA PHE A 476 15.20 -4.13 10.07
C PHE A 476 16.19 -4.73 11.07
N PHE A 477 16.17 -4.26 12.32
CA PHE A 477 17.04 -4.76 13.36
C PHE A 477 16.30 -5.77 14.26
N SER A 478 16.80 -7.00 14.27
CA SER A 478 16.25 -8.06 15.14
C SER A 478 16.94 -8.07 16.51
N ARG A 479 18.28 -8.04 16.58
CA ARG A 479 19.06 -8.14 17.83
C ARG A 479 20.50 -7.58 17.70
N ILE A 480 20.72 -6.26 17.71
CA ILE A 480 22.10 -5.71 17.73
C ILE A 480 22.30 -4.89 19.00
N GLY A 481 23.22 -5.34 19.85
CA GLY A 481 23.61 -4.65 21.08
C GLY A 481 24.77 -3.65 20.91
N LYS A 482 25.06 -3.19 19.68
CA LYS A 482 26.25 -2.39 19.37
C LYS A 482 25.93 -1.16 18.50
N ASN A 483 26.82 -0.19 18.57
CA ASN A 483 26.77 1.11 17.88
C ASN A 483 26.81 0.96 16.34
N MET A 484 25.91 1.65 15.62
CA MET A 484 25.81 1.65 14.15
C MET A 484 26.60 2.77 13.47
N THR A 485 27.63 3.31 14.12
CA THR A 485 28.48 4.39 13.57
C THR A 485 28.96 4.14 12.14
N SER A 486 29.17 2.89 11.71
CA SER A 486 29.62 2.54 10.36
C SER A 486 28.69 3.07 9.25
N ILE A 487 27.38 3.23 9.50
CA ILE A 487 26.41 3.81 8.53
C ILE A 487 26.87 5.18 8.03
N SER A 488 27.57 5.93 8.88
CA SER A 488 28.10 7.26 8.55
C SER A 488 29.08 7.27 7.37
N GLU A 489 29.59 6.11 6.95
CA GLU A 489 30.46 5.95 5.79
C GLU A 489 29.72 5.93 4.44
N LEU A 490 28.38 5.93 4.44
CA LEU A 490 27.52 5.99 3.26
C LEU A 490 27.24 7.45 2.88
N SER A 491 28.19 8.09 2.20
CA SER A 491 28.11 9.52 1.83
C SER A 491 27.01 9.85 0.82
N GLU A 492 26.66 8.89 -0.04
CA GLU A 492 25.65 9.04 -1.10
C GLU A 492 24.22 8.73 -0.63
N LEU A 493 24.03 8.43 0.66
CA LEU A 493 22.73 8.04 1.19
C LEU A 493 21.76 9.24 1.20
N GLU A 494 20.65 9.08 0.49
CA GLU A 494 19.56 10.06 0.38
C GLU A 494 18.43 9.69 1.36
N SER A 495 18.06 8.42 1.46
CA SER A 495 16.96 7.96 2.31
C SER A 495 17.41 6.81 3.22
N LEU A 496 17.08 6.93 4.51
CA LEU A 496 17.34 5.90 5.52
C LEU A 496 16.04 5.56 6.25
N GLN A 497 15.66 4.28 6.22
CA GLN A 497 14.61 3.73 7.05
C GLN A 497 15.22 2.75 8.06
N ILE A 498 14.86 2.91 9.32
CA ILE A 498 15.29 2.05 10.41
C ILE A 498 14.05 1.51 11.10
N THR A 499 13.88 0.20 11.12
CA THR A 499 12.83 -0.49 11.86
C THR A 499 13.47 -1.28 13.00
N VAL A 500 13.06 -0.98 14.23
CA VAL A 500 13.64 -1.58 15.44
C VAL A 500 12.56 -2.33 16.20
N VAL A 501 12.79 -3.63 16.41
CA VAL A 501 11.80 -4.50 17.09
C VAL A 501 12.12 -4.70 18.58
N TYR A 502 13.39 -4.87 18.97
CA TYR A 502 13.79 -5.21 20.35
C TYR A 502 15.14 -4.62 20.77
N TRP A 503 15.21 -3.35 21.19
CA TRP A 503 16.51 -2.69 21.47
C TRP A 503 16.53 -1.84 22.74
N GLU A 504 17.74 -1.69 23.28
CA GLU A 504 18.09 -0.64 24.23
C GLU A 504 18.22 0.71 23.50
N ILE A 505 17.32 1.63 23.83
CA ILE A 505 17.15 2.96 23.20
C ILE A 505 18.44 3.79 23.22
N ALA A 506 19.28 3.63 24.25
CA ALA A 506 20.49 4.42 24.43
C ALA A 506 21.49 4.30 23.25
N ASN A 507 21.65 3.09 22.69
CA ASN A 507 22.62 2.83 21.62
C ASN A 507 22.17 3.38 20.25
N ILE A 508 20.86 3.52 20.05
CA ILE A 508 20.27 4.08 18.82
C ILE A 508 20.60 5.55 18.71
N ARG A 509 20.48 6.29 19.82
CA ARG A 509 20.72 7.73 19.86
C ARG A 509 22.07 8.08 19.26
N ASP A 510 23.15 7.55 19.84
CA ASP A 510 24.51 7.92 19.42
C ASP A 510 24.77 7.54 17.96
N SER A 511 24.22 6.42 17.53
CA SER A 511 24.26 5.98 16.14
C SER A 511 23.58 6.98 15.19
N ILE A 512 22.38 7.43 15.55
CA ILE A 512 21.60 8.41 14.78
C ILE A 512 22.29 9.76 14.71
N LEU A 513 22.75 10.26 15.85
CA LEU A 513 23.50 11.50 15.90
C LEU A 513 24.79 11.41 15.07
N SER A 514 25.43 10.24 15.03
CA SER A 514 26.62 10.00 14.22
C SER A 514 26.34 10.08 12.72
N PHE A 515 25.35 9.35 12.19
CA PHE A 515 25.11 9.39 10.75
C PHE A 515 24.48 10.70 10.28
N LEU A 516 23.66 11.38 11.10
CA LEU A 516 23.14 12.71 10.76
C LEU A 516 24.26 13.74 10.55
N LYS A 517 25.41 13.55 11.20
CA LYS A 517 26.59 14.42 11.01
C LYS A 517 27.32 14.14 9.69
N CYS A 518 27.29 12.90 9.20
CA CYS A 518 28.14 12.47 8.09
C CYS A 518 27.39 12.33 6.76
N CYS A 519 26.13 11.89 6.77
CA CYS A 519 25.32 11.67 5.58
C CYS A 519 24.69 12.99 5.09
N LYS A 520 25.52 13.84 4.46
CA LYS A 520 25.11 15.18 4.00
C LYS A 520 23.98 15.15 2.97
N ASN A 521 23.91 14.09 2.15
CA ASN A 521 22.88 13.95 1.11
C ASN A 521 21.53 13.43 1.64
N LEU A 522 21.44 13.09 2.94
CA LEU A 522 20.22 12.53 3.52
C LEU A 522 19.08 13.55 3.44
N ASP A 523 18.01 13.22 2.73
CA ASP A 523 16.80 14.02 2.60
C ASP A 523 15.63 13.45 3.43
N ARG A 524 15.69 12.15 3.74
CA ARG A 524 14.64 11.44 4.46
C ARG A 524 15.21 10.45 5.48
N LEU A 525 14.66 10.50 6.69
CA LEU A 525 14.91 9.55 7.76
C LEU A 525 13.57 9.05 8.32
N LEU A 526 13.27 7.76 8.14
CA LEU A 526 12.11 7.11 8.72
C LEU A 526 12.55 6.18 9.85
N ILE A 527 11.97 6.34 11.04
CA ILE A 527 12.27 5.49 12.19
C ILE A 527 10.97 4.85 12.66
N ASN A 528 10.89 3.54 12.48
CA ASN A 528 9.83 2.70 12.98
C ASN A 528 10.32 2.04 14.26
N THR A 529 9.65 2.28 15.38
CA THR A 529 10.05 1.75 16.69
C THR A 529 8.82 1.46 17.53
N CYS A 530 8.94 0.44 18.39
CA CYS A 530 7.93 0.07 19.38
C CYS A 530 7.91 0.94 20.64
N TRP A 531 8.93 1.80 20.86
CA TRP A 531 9.10 2.57 22.11
C TRP A 531 9.40 4.06 21.82
N VAL A 532 8.45 4.78 21.22
CA VAL A 532 8.65 6.17 20.75
C VAL A 532 8.88 7.18 21.88
N CYS A 533 8.37 6.93 23.10
CA CYS A 533 8.33 7.93 24.16
C CYS A 533 9.71 8.45 24.57
N ASP A 534 10.72 7.59 24.64
CA ASP A 534 12.06 8.01 25.04
C ASP A 534 12.85 8.62 23.87
N LEU A 535 12.58 8.19 22.64
CA LEU A 535 13.23 8.74 21.45
C LEU A 535 12.80 10.20 21.23
N TYR A 536 11.53 10.56 21.44
CA TYR A 536 11.07 11.93 21.18
C TYR A 536 11.85 13.01 21.96
N ASN A 537 11.97 12.82 23.29
CA ASN A 537 12.66 13.78 24.16
C ASN A 537 14.15 13.89 23.85
N ILE A 538 14.75 12.79 23.43
CA ILE A 538 16.17 12.71 23.07
C ILE A 538 16.41 13.38 21.70
N PHE A 539 15.46 13.25 20.78
CA PHE A 539 15.61 13.69 19.39
C PHE A 539 15.55 15.20 19.23
N GLN A 540 14.65 15.88 19.93
CA GLN A 540 14.35 17.28 19.60
C GLN A 540 15.53 18.23 19.82
N ARG A 541 16.26 18.09 20.95
CA ARG A 541 17.34 19.02 21.30
C ARG A 541 18.60 18.78 20.47
N ASP A 542 19.01 17.52 20.36
CA ASP A 542 20.31 17.18 19.80
C ASP A 542 20.29 17.18 18.27
N ILE A 543 19.20 16.72 17.63
CA ILE A 543 19.09 16.72 16.16
C ILE A 543 19.07 18.14 15.63
N HIS A 544 18.31 19.06 16.24
CA HIS A 544 18.28 20.44 15.77
C HIS A 544 19.68 21.08 15.82
N SER A 545 20.40 20.89 16.92
CA SER A 545 21.78 21.36 17.07
C SER A 545 22.72 20.76 16.02
N ILE A 546 22.62 19.44 15.78
CA ILE A 546 23.43 18.74 14.79
C ILE A 546 23.12 19.21 13.38
N LEU A 547 21.85 19.22 12.96
CA LEU A 547 21.45 19.62 11.62
C LEU A 547 21.87 21.05 11.31
N LYS A 548 21.75 21.95 12.30
CA LYS A 548 22.25 23.33 12.16
C LYS A 548 23.77 23.40 11.98
N SER A 549 24.52 22.47 12.57
CA SER A 549 25.99 22.43 12.46
C SER A 549 26.52 21.75 11.20
N VAL A 550 25.73 20.88 10.56
CA VAL A 550 26.21 20.04 9.44
C VAL A 550 25.50 20.30 8.12
N ARG A 551 24.35 20.98 8.13
CA ARG A 551 23.59 21.28 6.91
C ARG A 551 23.63 22.76 6.56
N ASP A 552 23.70 23.02 5.27
CA ASP A 552 23.57 24.34 4.70
C ASP A 552 22.19 24.48 4.03
N PRO A 553 21.28 25.29 4.59
CA PRO A 553 19.90 25.40 4.08
C PRO A 553 19.84 26.11 2.72
N THR A 554 20.94 26.72 2.26
CA THR A 554 21.00 27.34 0.92
C THR A 554 21.23 26.31 -0.19
N HIS A 555 21.85 25.18 0.13
CA HIS A 555 22.16 24.11 -0.83
C HIS A 555 21.36 22.83 -0.58
N GLN A 556 20.84 22.65 0.63
CA GLN A 556 20.16 21.44 1.06
C GLN A 556 18.76 21.77 1.55
N GLY A 557 17.77 21.04 1.02
CA GLY A 557 16.42 21.09 1.55
C GLY A 557 16.37 20.59 3.01
N PRO A 558 15.28 20.91 3.74
CA PRO A 558 15.10 20.44 5.10
C PRO A 558 15.03 18.90 5.13
N LEU A 559 15.70 18.29 6.10
CA LEU A 559 15.63 16.84 6.33
C LEU A 559 14.21 16.47 6.76
N THR A 560 13.59 15.51 6.09
CA THR A 560 12.29 14.97 6.48
C THR A 560 12.51 13.81 7.45
N VAL A 561 12.18 14.00 8.72
CA VAL A 561 12.22 12.95 9.75
C VAL A 561 10.80 12.47 10.03
N ILE A 562 10.54 11.20 9.80
CA ILE A 562 9.26 10.56 10.10
C ILE A 562 9.49 9.59 11.24
N LEU A 563 8.79 9.81 12.35
CA LEU A 563 8.76 8.90 13.48
C LEU A 563 7.43 8.16 13.42
N ASN A 564 7.49 6.84 13.22
CA ASN A 564 6.32 6.00 13.09
C ASN A 564 6.24 5.02 14.26
N ASN A 565 5.07 4.95 14.87
CA ASN A 565 4.78 4.11 16.02
C ASN A 565 3.90 2.91 15.66
N GLU A 566 4.33 2.12 14.68
CA GLU A 566 3.54 1.01 14.12
C GLU A 566 3.21 -0.11 15.12
N VAL A 567 3.93 -0.23 16.24
CA VAL A 567 3.84 -1.41 17.12
C VAL A 567 2.86 -1.22 18.29
N ILE A 568 2.39 0.01 18.56
CA ILE A 568 1.35 0.19 19.57
C ILE A 568 0.10 -0.58 19.18
N ASP A 569 -0.35 -0.57 17.92
CA ASP A 569 -1.58 -1.26 17.52
C ASP A 569 -1.50 -2.79 17.64
N ARG A 570 -0.34 -3.40 17.36
CA ARG A 570 -0.16 -4.85 17.55
C ARG A 570 -0.08 -5.23 19.03
N LEU A 571 0.59 -4.43 19.85
CA LEU A 571 0.65 -4.65 21.30
C LEU A 571 -0.67 -4.31 22.02
N TYR A 572 -1.45 -3.36 21.49
CA TYR A 572 -2.79 -3.00 21.98
C TYR A 572 -3.75 -4.19 21.90
N ASN A 573 -3.65 -4.95 20.81
CA ASN A 573 -4.45 -6.16 20.62
C ASN A 573 -3.97 -7.33 21.51
N LEU A 574 -2.70 -7.34 21.93
CA LEU A 574 -2.11 -8.38 22.78
C LEU A 574 -2.28 -8.13 24.29
N HIS A 575 -2.31 -6.88 24.74
CA HIS A 575 -2.35 -6.53 26.17
C HIS A 575 -3.59 -5.69 26.54
N ARG A 576 -4.75 -6.35 26.61
CA ARG A 576 -6.05 -5.72 26.91
C ARG A 576 -6.34 -5.46 28.40
N LYS A 577 -5.35 -5.36 29.29
CA LYS A 577 -5.60 -5.14 30.72
C LYS A 577 -4.64 -4.14 31.37
N GLU A 578 -5.26 -3.02 31.76
CA GLU A 578 -4.89 -2.04 32.80
C GLU A 578 -3.98 -0.85 32.42
N ASN A 579 -4.55 0.36 32.63
CA ASN A 579 -3.93 1.70 32.66
C ASN A 579 -3.36 2.31 31.36
N ILE A 580 -4.20 2.52 30.33
CA ILE A 580 -3.78 3.20 29.07
C ILE A 580 -4.45 4.57 28.83
N GLU A 581 -5.54 4.91 29.54
CA GLU A 581 -6.29 6.16 29.28
C GLU A 581 -5.47 7.44 29.54
N GLU A 582 -4.53 7.43 30.48
CA GLU A 582 -3.69 8.60 30.79
C GLU A 582 -2.56 8.82 29.76
N ILE A 583 -2.15 7.77 29.05
CA ILE A 583 -1.15 7.82 27.97
C ILE A 583 -1.78 8.34 26.66
N LEU A 584 -3.06 8.07 26.44
CA LEU A 584 -3.80 8.51 25.24
C LEU A 584 -4.08 10.02 25.23
N ILE A 585 -4.33 10.63 26.39
CA ILE A 585 -4.65 12.07 26.49
C ILE A 585 -3.44 12.95 26.14
N ASN A 586 -2.21 12.47 26.38
CA ASN A 586 -0.98 13.20 26.02
C ASN A 586 -0.47 12.92 24.59
N LYS A 587 -1.03 11.95 23.85
CA LYS A 587 -0.52 11.52 22.52
C LYS A 587 -1.20 12.17 21.32
N LYS A 588 -2.35 12.84 21.48
CA LYS A 588 -3.17 13.42 20.39
C LYS A 588 -2.61 14.68 19.69
N ARG A 589 -1.30 14.93 19.77
CA ARG A 589 -0.67 16.02 19.02
C ARG A 589 0.13 15.46 17.86
N LEU A 590 -0.47 15.47 16.66
CA LEU A 590 0.28 15.49 15.41
C LEU A 590 1.13 16.77 15.44
N LEU A 591 2.38 16.63 15.89
CA LEU A 591 3.32 17.74 15.92
C LEU A 591 4.05 17.74 14.58
N CYS A 592 3.48 18.46 13.62
CA CYS A 592 4.23 18.89 12.46
C CYS A 592 5.15 20.04 12.91
N PHE A 593 6.44 19.75 13.01
CA PHE A 593 7.46 20.77 13.25
C PHE A 593 8.24 21.00 11.95
N GLU A 594 8.15 22.20 11.40
CA GLU A 594 8.85 22.57 10.17
C GLU A 594 9.71 23.82 10.41
N ASN A 595 10.98 23.72 10.01
CA ASN A 595 11.87 24.87 9.86
C ASN A 595 12.79 24.65 8.65
N ALA A 596 13.70 25.60 8.40
CA ALA A 596 14.61 25.57 7.25
C ALA A 596 15.53 24.32 7.18
N TYR A 597 15.69 23.57 8.28
CA TYR A 597 16.59 22.43 8.38
C TYR A 597 15.87 21.09 8.55
N LEU A 598 14.64 21.10 9.06
CA LEU A 598 13.97 19.91 9.56
C LEU A 598 12.45 20.00 9.37
N LYS A 599 11.87 18.94 8.80
CA LYS A 599 10.43 18.65 8.84
C LYS A 599 10.23 17.37 9.64
N VAL A 600 9.58 17.45 10.80
CA VAL A 600 9.24 16.27 11.61
C VAL A 600 7.77 15.96 11.44
N PHE A 601 7.51 14.70 11.09
CA PHE A 601 6.16 14.13 11.07
C PHE A 601 6.11 12.98 12.07
N THR A 602 5.09 12.99 12.93
CA THR A 602 4.72 11.85 13.77
C THR A 602 3.48 11.21 13.17
N LEU A 603 3.59 9.97 12.69
CA LEU A 603 2.44 9.23 12.21
C LEU A 603 1.83 8.45 13.38
N ASP A 604 0.56 8.72 13.66
CA ASP A 604 -0.24 7.97 14.63
C ASP A 604 -1.34 7.24 13.84
N PHE A 605 -1.36 5.90 13.90
CA PHE A 605 -2.20 5.05 13.05
C PHE A 605 -3.63 4.85 13.57
N HIS A 606 -4.02 5.57 14.64
CA HIS A 606 -5.28 5.31 15.33
C HIS A 606 -6.60 5.53 14.57
N ASN A 607 -6.63 5.90 13.27
CA ASN A 607 -7.90 6.07 12.53
C ASN A 607 -7.75 5.92 11.00
N TRP A 608 -7.31 4.76 10.50
CA TRP A 608 -7.44 4.40 9.08
C TRP A 608 -8.20 3.09 8.93
#